data_AF-A0A3E3EDI4-F1
#
_entry.id   AF-A0A3E3EDI4-F1
#
_cell.length_a   1.000
_cell.length_b   1.000
_cell.length_c   1.000
_cell.angle_alpha   90.00
_cell.angle_beta   90.00
_cell.angle_gamma   90.00
#
_symmetry.space_group_name_H-M   'P 1'
#
loop_
_entity.id
_entity.type
_entity.pdbx_description
1 polymer ?
#
loop_
_entity_poly.entity_id
_entity_poly.type
_entity_poly.pdbx_seq_one_letter_code
_entity_poly.pdbx_strand_id
1 'polypeptide(L)' 'MNGQKQNYSNYINSLNKTGKPVMPHDLPKVKMNLAGLSRYAKEKGKSLFDLTDEERSRFLFIK' A
#
# COMPACT_ATOMS: atom_id res chain seq x y z
N MET A 1 21.11 36.48 -1.95
CA MET A 1 20.57 35.11 -2.22
C MET A 1 21.74 34.14 -2.16
N ASN A 2 21.75 33.21 -1.20
CA ASN A 2 22.80 32.19 -1.13
C ASN A 2 22.72 31.30 -2.38
N GLY A 3 23.72 31.41 -3.26
CA GLY A 3 23.83 30.72 -4.53
C GLY A 3 24.09 29.22 -4.37
N GLN A 4 23.12 28.49 -3.82
CA GLN A 4 23.09 27.05 -3.91
C GLN A 4 22.90 26.69 -5.38
N LYS A 5 24.00 26.40 -6.09
CA LYS A 5 23.94 25.76 -7.41
C LYS A 5 23.20 24.44 -7.23
N GLN A 6 21.95 24.37 -7.67
CA GLN A 6 21.23 23.11 -7.71
C GLN A 6 22.03 22.15 -8.58
N ASN A 7 22.31 20.96 -8.06
CA ASN A 7 23.08 19.94 -8.76
C ASN A 7 22.19 19.32 -9.84
N TYR A 8 22.15 19.98 -11.00
CA TYR A 8 21.27 19.65 -12.13
C TYR A 8 21.49 18.22 -12.63
N SER A 9 22.71 17.71 -12.57
CA SER A 9 23.00 16.32 -12.96
C SER A 9 22.33 15.30 -12.04
N ASN A 10 22.26 15.57 -10.73
CA ASN A 10 21.54 14.71 -9.78
C ASN A 10 20.04 14.73 -10.04
N TYR A 11 19.47 15.88 -10.39
CA TYR A 11 18.06 16.01 -10.73
C TYR A 11 17.70 15.20 -11.98
N ILE A 12 18.48 15.34 -13.06
CA ILE A 12 18.28 14.58 -14.30
C ILE A 12 18.44 13.07 -14.06
N ASN A 13 19.45 12.67 -13.27
CA ASN A 13 19.62 11.26 -12.89
C ASN A 13 18.42 10.71 -12.10
N SER A 14 17.80 11.52 -11.23
CA SER A 14 16.59 11.13 -10.50
C SER A 14 15.41 10.93 -11.43
N LEU A 15 15.21 11.85 -12.37
CA LEU A 15 14.14 11.75 -13.38
C LEU A 15 14.29 10.48 -14.24
N ASN A 16 15.50 10.19 -14.70
CA ASN A 16 15.78 8.99 -15.51
C ASN A 16 15.57 7.68 -14.73
N LYS A 17 15.76 7.70 -13.41
CA LYS A 17 15.54 6.56 -12.52
C LYS A 17 14.08 6.42 -12.05
N THR A 18 13.28 7.46 -12.24
CA THR A 18 11.87 7.43 -11.84
C THR A 18 11.14 6.50 -12.80
N GLY A 19 10.64 5.38 -12.27
CA GLY A 19 9.86 4.42 -13.04
C GLY A 19 8.58 5.04 -13.60
N LYS A 20 7.93 4.34 -14.53
CA LYS A 20 6.61 4.76 -15.03
C LYS A 20 5.62 4.85 -13.85
N PRO A 21 4.69 5.83 -13.87
CA PRO A 21 3.64 5.89 -12.86
C PRO A 21 2.82 4.59 -12.90
N VAL A 22 2.53 4.05 -11.72
CA VAL A 22 1.64 2.90 -11.58
C VAL A 22 0.21 3.39 -11.79
N MET A 23 -0.42 2.95 -12.87
CA MET A 23 -1.80 3.34 -13.16
C MET A 23 -2.79 2.51 -12.32
N PRO A 24 -4.01 3.01 -12.06
CA PRO A 24 -5.02 2.23 -11.35
C PRO A 24 -5.35 0.86 -11.97
N HIS A 25 -5.08 0.69 -13.27
CA HIS A 25 -5.22 -0.60 -13.97
C HIS A 25 -4.08 -1.58 -13.66
N ASP A 26 -2.89 -1.07 -13.34
CA ASP A 26 -1.71 -1.88 -12.98
C ASP A 26 -1.80 -2.37 -11.52
N LEU A 27 -2.70 -1.77 -10.72
CA LEU A 27 -2.93 -2.19 -9.35
C LEU A 27 -3.68 -3.53 -9.33
N PRO A 28 -3.24 -4.50 -8.51
CA PRO A 28 -4.00 -5.72 -8.30
C PRO A 28 -5.37 -5.35 -7.74
N LYS A 29 -6.44 -5.90 -8.33
CA LYS A 29 -7.82 -5.67 -7.90
C LYS A 29 -8.11 -6.46 -6.62
N VAL A 30 -7.45 -6.06 -5.53
CA VAL A 30 -7.63 -6.68 -4.23
C VAL A 30 -8.87 -6.10 -3.58
N LYS A 31 -9.73 -6.98 -3.08
CA LYS A 31 -10.87 -6.62 -2.24
C LYS A 31 -10.70 -7.25 -0.87
N MET A 32 -11.18 -6.54 0.15
CA MET A 32 -11.22 -7.04 1.53
C MET A 32 -12.65 -7.27 1.97
N ASN A 33 -12.95 -8.46 2.49
CA ASN A 33 -14.24 -8.75 3.11
C ASN A 33 -14.28 -8.18 4.54
N LEU A 34 -14.55 -6.88 4.66
CA LEU A 34 -14.64 -6.17 5.94
C LEU A 34 -15.70 -6.76 6.88
N ALA A 35 -16.84 -7.19 6.33
CA ALA A 35 -17.93 -7.77 7.13
C ALA A 35 -17.50 -9.11 7.75
N GLY A 36 -16.83 -9.96 6.97
CA GLY A 36 -16.27 -11.23 7.46
C GLY A 36 -15.19 -11.00 8.51
N LEU A 37 -14.27 -10.07 8.25
CA LEU A 37 -13.18 -9.72 9.16
C LEU A 37 -13.72 -9.22 10.52
N SER A 38 -14.73 -8.35 10.49
CA SER A 38 -15.36 -7.81 11.71
C SER A 38 -16.08 -8.88 12.52
N ARG A 39 -16.80 -9.80 11.87
CA ARG A 39 -17.43 -10.95 12.55
C ARG A 39 -16.39 -11.86 13.19
N TYR A 40 -15.33 -12.19 12.47
CA TYR A 40 -14.23 -13.02 12.98
C TYR A 40 -13.54 -12.40 14.20
N ALA A 41 -13.23 -11.09 14.14
CA ALA A 41 -12.64 -10.38 15.29
C ALA A 41 -13.55 -10.45 16.52
N LYS A 42 -14.86 -10.24 16.32
CA LYS A 42 -15.87 -10.34 17.39
C LYS A 42 -15.95 -11.74 17.99
N GLU A 43 -15.96 -12.78 17.17
CA GLU A 43 -15.98 -14.18 17.62
C GLU A 43 -14.72 -14.56 18.42
N LYS A 44 -13.58 -13.96 18.08
CA LYS A 44 -12.31 -14.15 18.80
C LYS A 44 -12.15 -13.26 20.04
N GLY A 45 -13.09 -12.35 20.30
CA GLY A 45 -12.99 -11.38 21.39
C GLY A 45 -11.82 -10.40 21.23
N LYS A 46 -11.38 -10.13 20.00
CA LYS A 46 -10.25 -9.26 19.67
C LYS A 46 -10.71 -7.99 18.96
N SER A 47 -9.94 -6.91 19.04
CA SER A 47 -10.11 -5.78 18.15
C SER A 47 -9.63 -6.13 16.73
N LEU A 48 -10.13 -5.41 15.72
CA LEU A 48 -9.64 -5.53 14.34
C LEU A 48 -8.12 -5.27 14.24
N PHE A 49 -7.60 -4.38 15.08
CA PHE A 49 -6.19 -4.04 15.13
C PHE A 49 -5.33 -5.15 15.76
N ASP A 50 -5.93 -6.01 16.60
CA ASP A 50 -5.25 -7.10 17.30
C ASP A 50 -5.18 -8.40 16.49
N LEU A 51 -5.78 -8.41 15.29
CA LEU A 51 -5.67 -9.53 14.36
C LEU A 51 -4.27 -9.59 13.77
N THR A 52 -3.70 -10.79 13.67
CA THR A 52 -2.42 -10.98 12.98
C THR A 52 -2.58 -10.83 11.47
N ASP A 53 -1.48 -10.62 10.75
CA ASP A 53 -1.52 -10.49 9.29
C ASP A 53 -1.96 -11.80 8.60
N GLU A 54 -1.68 -12.96 9.20
CA GLU A 54 -2.20 -14.25 8.75
C GLU A 54 -3.72 -14.38 8.95
N GLU A 55 -4.28 -13.75 9.98
CA GLU A 55 -5.73 -13.70 10.20
C GLU A 55 -6.41 -12.76 9.19
N ARG A 56 -5.82 -11.58 8.94
CA ARG A 56 -6.36 -10.58 8.01
C ARG A 56 -6.30 -11.04 6.56
N SER A 57 -5.20 -11.68 6.16
CA SER A 57 -4.97 -12.13 4.78
C SER A 57 -6.03 -13.11 4.26
N ARG A 58 -6.68 -13.87 5.15
CA ARG A 58 -7.81 -14.77 4.82
C ARG A 58 -9.03 -14.04 4.26
N PHE A 59 -9.15 -12.75 4.52
CA PHE A 59 -10.26 -11.91 4.07
C PHE A 59 -9.89 -11.05 2.85
N LEU A 60 -8.66 -11.15 2.34
CA LEU A 60 -8.23 -10.53 1.10
C LEU A 60 -8.44 -11.49 -0.08
N PHE A 61 -9.01 -11.00 -1.16
CA PHE A 61 -9.18 -11.78 -2.39
C PHE A 61 -8.90 -10.94 -3.63
N ILE A 62 -8.33 -11.59 -4.64
CA ILE A 62 -8.06 -11.01 -5.96
C ILE A 62 -9.33 -11.20 -6.81
N LYS A 63 -9.77 -10.14 -7.48
CA LYS A 63 -10.89 -10.18 -8.45
C LYS A 63 -10.38 -10.21 -9.89
#